data_AF-A0A7D3QGI6-F1
#
_entry.id   AF-A0A7D3QGI6-F1
#
_cell.length_a   1.000
_cell.length_b   1.000
_cell.length_c   1.000
_cell.angle_alpha   90.00
_cell.angle_beta   90.00
_cell.angle_gamma   90.00
#
_symmetry.space_group_name_H-M   'P 1'
#
loop_
_entity.id
_entity.type
_entity.pdbx_description
1 polymer ?
#
loop_
_entity_poly.entity_id
_entity_poly.type
_entity_poly.pdbx_seq_one_letter_code
_entity_poly.pdbx_strand_id
1 'polypeptide(L)'
;NPVEKRVFKNLQLFMENKAPGDDLFDRLNTQIMNKHLNELMEGLTAKVFRTYNASWTLQQQLDELTNADDSVAEKILSYNRA
;
A
#
# COMPACT_ATOMS: atom_id res chain seq x y z
N ASN A 1 -11.84 -1.07 2.26
CA ASN A 1 -11.89 0.39 2.47
C ASN A 1 -12.51 1.08 1.28
N PRO A 2 -13.58 1.87 1.48
CA PRO A 2 -14.11 2.77 0.47
C PRO A 2 -13.04 3.79 0.04
N VAL A 3 -13.06 4.22 -1.22
CA VAL A 3 -12.18 5.29 -1.73
C VAL A 3 -12.84 6.66 -1.57
N GLU A 4 -12.02 7.71 -1.49
CA GLU A 4 -12.52 9.08 -1.42
C GLU A 4 -13.28 9.50 -2.70
N LYS A 5 -14.27 10.39 -2.54
CA LYS A 5 -15.12 10.88 -3.64
C LYS A 5 -14.32 11.47 -4.81
N ARG A 6 -13.19 12.14 -4.54
CA ARG A 6 -12.32 12.70 -5.58
C ARG A 6 -11.62 11.61 -6.40
N VAL A 7 -11.13 10.56 -5.73
CA VAL A 7 -10.53 9.39 -6.39
C VAL A 7 -11.56 8.71 -7.28
N PHE A 8 -12.77 8.48 -6.77
CA PHE A 8 -13.85 7.88 -7.54
C PHE A 8 -14.17 8.67 -8.82
N LYS A 9 -14.34 10.00 -8.70
CA LYS A 9 -14.57 10.87 -9.87
C LYS A 9 -13.43 10.82 -10.88
N ASN A 10 -12.18 10.83 -10.41
CA ASN A 10 -11.02 10.71 -11.29
C ASN A 10 -10.99 9.37 -12.03
N LEU A 11 -11.35 8.28 -11.34
CA LEU A 11 -11.46 6.96 -11.99
C LEU A 11 -12.53 6.95 -13.09
N GLN A 12 -13.69 7.59 -12.87
CA GLN A 12 -14.69 7.73 -13.92
C GLN A 12 -14.13 8.47 -15.14
N LEU A 13 -13.46 9.60 -14.93
CA LEU A 13 -12.83 10.38 -15.99
C LEU A 13 -11.74 9.57 -16.73
N PHE A 14 -10.94 8.79 -16.02
CA PHE A 14 -9.90 7.96 -16.63
C PHE A 14 -10.44 6.80 -17.46
N MET A 15 -11.72 6.44 -17.30
CA MET A 15 -12.40 5.42 -18.09
C MET A 15 -13.20 6.01 -19.27
N GLU A 16 -13.38 7.32 -19.34
CA GLU A 16 -14.13 7.95 -20.44
C GLU A 16 -13.45 7.70 -21.78
N ASN A 17 -14.25 7.34 -22.79
CA ASN A 17 -13.80 7.05 -24.16
C ASN A 17 -12.79 5.89 -24.27
N LYS A 18 -12.74 4.99 -23.28
CA LYS A 18 -11.92 3.78 -23.32
C LYS A 18 -12.76 2.53 -23.56
N ALA A 19 -12.23 1.63 -24.36
CA ALA A 19 -12.77 0.29 -24.54
C ALA A 19 -12.29 -0.65 -23.43
N PRO A 20 -13.00 -1.77 -23.17
CA PRO A 20 -12.48 -2.83 -22.33
C PRO A 20 -11.13 -3.34 -22.87
N GLY A 21 -10.08 -3.24 -22.06
CA GLY A 21 -8.71 -3.63 -22.42
C GLY A 21 -7.75 -2.45 -22.63
N ASP A 22 -8.26 -1.23 -22.78
CA ASP A 22 -7.42 -0.03 -22.82
C ASP A 22 -6.82 0.26 -21.43
N ASP A 23 -5.61 0.83 -21.42
CA ASP A 23 -4.91 1.19 -20.19
C ASP A 23 -5.68 2.24 -19.39
N LEU A 24 -6.03 1.92 -18.13
CA LEU A 24 -6.72 2.86 -17.24
C LEU A 24 -5.91 4.13 -16.99
N PHE A 25 -4.59 3.99 -16.82
CA PHE A 25 -3.65 5.10 -16.64
C PHE A 25 -2.76 5.26 -17.88
N ASP A 26 -3.37 5.60 -19.01
CA ASP A 26 -2.77 5.72 -20.35
C ASP A 26 -1.59 6.70 -20.43
N ARG A 27 -1.51 7.66 -19.50
CA ARG A 27 -0.43 8.67 -19.43
C ARG A 27 0.59 8.39 -18.33
N LEU A 28 0.47 7.26 -17.63
CA LEU A 28 1.35 6.88 -16.54
C LEU A 28 2.08 5.59 -16.89
N ASN A 29 3.37 5.54 -16.61
CA ASN A 29 4.13 4.30 -16.60
C ASN A 29 5.02 4.23 -15.36
N THR A 30 5.62 3.06 -15.14
CA THR A 30 6.46 2.81 -13.95
C THR A 30 7.69 3.71 -13.89
N GLN A 31 8.23 4.13 -15.03
CA GLN A 31 9.39 5.03 -15.08
C GLN A 31 9.01 6.44 -14.61
N ILE A 32 7.92 6.99 -15.13
CA ILE A 32 7.41 8.33 -14.74
C ILE A 32 7.07 8.34 -13.24
N MET A 33 6.36 7.31 -12.77
CA MET A 33 6.01 7.19 -11.36
C MET A 33 7.25 7.13 -10.46
N ASN A 34 8.21 6.25 -10.75
CA ASN A 34 9.41 6.12 -9.90
C ASN A 34 10.31 7.36 -9.98
N LYS A 35 10.36 8.05 -11.13
CA LYS A 35 11.07 9.33 -11.23
C LYS A 35 10.45 10.36 -10.28
N HIS A 36 9.13 10.52 -10.34
CA HIS A 36 8.44 11.45 -9.45
C HIS A 36 8.63 11.10 -7.97
N LEU A 37 8.54 9.81 -7.62
CA LEU A 37 8.80 9.35 -6.25
C LEU A 37 10.22 9.68 -5.78
N ASN A 38 11.22 9.45 -6.64
CA ASN A 38 12.61 9.77 -6.33
C ASN A 38 12.87 11.28 -6.16
N GLU A 39 12.11 12.13 -6.85
CA GLU A 39 12.16 13.59 -6.67
C GLU A 39 11.57 14.03 -5.31
N LEU A 40 10.63 13.26 -4.76
CA LEU A 40 10.07 13.52 -3.42
C LEU A 40 11.02 13.04 -2.31
N MET A 41 11.73 11.94 -2.54
CA MET A 41 12.73 11.39 -1.63
C MET A 41 13.72 10.52 -2.39
N GLU A 42 15.02 10.76 -2.23
CA GLU A 42 16.06 9.98 -2.88
C GLU A 42 15.93 8.48 -2.54
N GLY A 43 15.94 7.63 -3.57
CA GLY A 43 15.80 6.18 -3.44
C GLY A 43 14.36 5.68 -3.30
N LEU A 44 13.35 6.57 -3.24
CA LEU A 44 11.96 6.18 -3.14
C LEU A 44 11.45 5.60 -4.47
N THR A 45 10.83 4.43 -4.39
CA THR A 45 10.21 3.73 -5.53
C THR A 45 8.91 3.07 -5.08
N ALA A 46 8.05 2.69 -6.03
CA ALA A 46 6.77 2.06 -5.70
C ALA A 46 6.90 0.76 -4.88
N LYS A 47 8.01 0.03 -5.03
CA LYS A 47 8.27 -1.18 -4.22
C LYS A 47 8.44 -0.87 -2.73
N VAL A 48 8.97 0.32 -2.40
CA VAL A 48 9.23 0.73 -1.01
C VAL A 48 7.93 0.84 -0.23
N PHE A 49 6.85 1.32 -0.86
CA PHE A 49 5.53 1.39 -0.22
C PHE A 49 5.00 0.01 0.19
N ARG A 50 5.23 -1.03 -0.63
CA ARG A 50 4.85 -2.40 -0.27
C ARG A 50 5.58 -2.89 0.97
N THR A 51 6.90 -2.70 1.01
CA THR A 51 7.72 -3.10 2.17
C THR A 51 7.35 -2.28 3.41
N TYR A 52 7.20 -0.97 3.27
CA TYR A 52 6.78 -0.09 4.36
C TYR A 52 5.43 -0.49 4.95
N ASN A 53 4.40 -0.65 4.12
CA ASN A 53 3.06 -1.01 4.61
C ASN A 53 3.04 -2.39 5.29
N ALA A 54 3.82 -3.35 4.79
CA ALA A 54 3.94 -4.66 5.40
C ALA A 54 4.62 -4.59 6.77
N SER A 55 5.77 -3.92 6.86
CA SER A 55 6.50 -3.75 8.12
C SER A 55 5.71 -2.93 9.15
N TRP A 56 5.05 -1.86 8.71
CA TRP A 56 4.23 -1.02 9.56
C TRP A 56 3.01 -1.75 10.11
N THR A 57 2.27 -2.47 9.25
CA THR A 57 1.11 -3.26 9.68
C THR A 57 1.53 -4.32 10.69
N LEU A 58 2.61 -5.06 10.40
CA LEU A 58 3.11 -6.08 11.32
C LEU A 58 3.51 -5.47 12.67
N GLN A 59 4.24 -4.35 12.67
CA GLN A 59 4.60 -3.64 13.90
C GLN A 59 3.37 -3.30 14.73
N GLN A 60 2.36 -2.66 14.11
CA GLN A 60 1.14 -2.28 14.81
C GLN A 60 0.35 -3.49 15.33
N GLN A 61 0.23 -4.56 14.54
CA GLN A 61 -0.45 -5.77 14.99
C GLN A 61 0.29 -6.47 16.13
N LEU A 62 1.63 -6.50 16.12
CA LEU A 62 2.41 -7.03 17.23
C LEU A 62 2.25 -6.20 18.51
N ASP A 63 2.25 -4.87 18.38
CA ASP A 63 2.04 -3.94 19.50
C ASP A 63 0.62 -4.10 20.10
N GLU A 64 -0.40 -4.38 19.27
CA GLU A 64 -1.79 -4.57 19.69
C GLU A 64 -2.08 -5.97 20.26
N LEU A 65 -1.47 -7.02 19.71
CA LEU A 65 -1.82 -8.42 19.99
C LEU A 65 -0.89 -9.13 20.99
N THR A 66 0.25 -8.54 21.34
CA THR A 66 1.26 -9.19 22.20
C THR A 66 1.23 -8.61 23.61
N ASN A 67 1.00 -9.44 24.63
CA ASN A 67 1.17 -9.01 26.02
C ASN A 67 2.54 -9.39 26.56
N ALA A 68 3.14 -8.53 27.38
CA ALA A 68 4.47 -8.75 27.94
C ALA A 68 4.51 -9.96 28.89
N ASP A 69 3.42 -10.24 29.59
CA ASP A 69 3.30 -11.32 30.57
C ASP A 69 2.91 -12.68 29.95
N ASP A 70 2.59 -12.71 28.65
CA ASP A 70 2.22 -13.95 27.94
C ASP A 70 3.40 -14.93 27.92
N SER A 71 3.07 -16.23 27.98
CA SER A 71 4.04 -17.29 27.78
C SER A 71 4.64 -17.23 26.37
N VAL A 72 5.78 -17.89 26.16
CA VAL A 72 6.42 -17.94 24.84
C VAL A 72 5.49 -18.56 23.79
N ALA A 73 4.69 -19.57 24.15
CA ALA A 73 3.74 -20.21 23.24
C ALA A 73 2.61 -19.25 22.80
N GLU A 74 2.08 -18.47 23.74
CA GLU A 74 1.06 -17.46 23.46
C GLU A 74 1.61 -16.32 22.60
N LYS A 75 2.83 -15.86 22.86
CA LYS A 75 3.52 -14.86 22.03
C LYS A 75 3.74 -15.34 20.59
N ILE A 76 4.07 -16.62 20.39
CA ILE A 76 4.17 -17.22 19.05
C ILE A 76 2.81 -17.24 18.35
N LEU A 77 1.73 -17.53 19.09
CA LEU A 77 0.37 -17.49 18.53
C LEU A 77 -0.02 -16.06 18.14
N SER A 78 0.28 -15.05 18.95
CA SER A 78 0.04 -13.64 18.60
C SER A 78 0.87 -13.20 17.39
N TYR A 79 2.15 -13.60 17.31
CA TYR A 79 3.02 -13.31 16.16
C TYR A 79 2.47 -13.89 14.85
N ASN A 80 1.93 -15.11 14.87
CA ASN A 80 1.36 -15.74 13.67
C ASN A 80 0.00 -15.17 13.26
N ARG A 81 -0.69 -14.46 14.17
CA ARG A 81 -1.98 -13.82 13.91
C ARG A 81 -1.84 -12.39 13.39
N ALA A 82 -0.74 -11.72 13.74
CA ALA A 82 -0.35 -10.40 13.28
C ALA A 82 -0.01 -10.38 11.78
#